data_AF-A0A497LP41-F1
#
_entry.id   AF-A0A497LP41-F1
#
_cell.length_a   1.000
_cell.length_b   1.000
_cell.length_c   1.000
_cell.angle_alpha   90.00
_cell.angle_beta   90.00
_cell.angle_gamma   90.00
#
_symmetry.space_group_name_H-M   'P 1'
#
loop_
_entity.id
_entity.type
_entity.pdbx_description
1 polymer ?
#
loop_
_entity_poly.entity_id
_entity_poly.type
_entity_poly.pdbx_seq_one_letter_code
_entity_poly.pdbx_strand_id
1 'polypeptide(L)'
;PLIGGIVRRLAWKALQASMKACLKLSENYGVTVGLENIHGKLSPFTLPSQASNLSLEGLKFTFDIGHAYIEARRRLKMAGGEAERWIAGEVACHLQGKLAHVHLHDNRGLTDTHLPPGEGEIDFNPMVEALEKAGFQGQVILEVWSPENPEASGRKALEAARRIFSR
;
A
#
# COMPACT_ATOMS: atom_id res chain seq x y z
N PRO A 1 -10.20 24.49 -12.99
CA PRO A 1 -11.55 24.58 -13.60
C PRO A 1 -12.65 24.09 -12.65
N LEU A 2 -13.74 24.87 -12.51
CA LEU A 2 -14.84 24.64 -11.55
C LEU A 2 -15.54 23.28 -11.70
N ILE A 3 -15.69 22.76 -12.93
CA ILE A 3 -16.37 21.48 -13.20
C ILE A 3 -15.59 20.29 -12.62
N GLY A 4 -14.27 20.24 -12.81
CA GLY A 4 -13.43 19.16 -12.26
C GLY A 4 -13.40 19.12 -10.73
N GLY A 5 -13.53 20.29 -10.08
CA GLY A 5 -13.62 20.37 -8.62
C GLY A 5 -14.93 19.81 -8.07
N ILE A 6 -16.05 20.09 -8.73
CA ILE A 6 -17.37 19.58 -8.34
C ILE A 6 -17.42 18.05 -8.49
N VAL A 7 -17.00 17.53 -9.65
CA VAL A 7 -16.98 16.08 -9.90
C VAL A 7 -16.12 15.36 -8.87
N ARG A 8 -14.92 15.88 -8.57
CA ARG A 8 -14.04 15.31 -7.53
C ARG A 8 -14.69 15.31 -6.14
N ARG A 9 -15.40 16.38 -5.78
CA ARG A 9 -16.11 16.46 -4.50
C ARG A 9 -17.28 15.46 -4.42
N LEU A 10 -18.02 15.28 -5.51
CA LEU A 10 -19.10 14.29 -5.59
C LEU A 10 -18.54 12.86 -5.52
N ALA A 11 -17.48 12.56 -6.26
CA ALA A 11 -16.79 11.28 -6.20
C ALA A 11 -16.27 10.97 -4.78
N TRP A 12 -15.70 11.96 -4.10
CA TRP A 12 -15.25 11.82 -2.71
C TRP A 12 -16.41 11.51 -1.75
N LYS A 13 -17.53 12.22 -1.87
CA LYS A 13 -18.73 11.94 -1.07
C LYS A 13 -19.27 10.53 -1.34
N ALA A 14 -19.30 10.11 -2.61
CA ALA A 14 -19.75 8.78 -3.00
C ALA A 14 -18.83 7.67 -2.45
N LEU A 15 -17.51 7.87 -2.49
CA LEU A 15 -16.54 6.99 -1.86
C LEU A 15 -16.81 6.85 -0.37
N GLN A 16 -16.91 7.97 0.37
CA GLN A 16 -17.17 7.95 1.81
C GLN A 16 -18.49 7.24 2.15
N ALA A 17 -19.54 7.47 1.36
CA ALA A 17 -20.83 6.79 1.54
C ALA A 17 -20.72 5.27 1.30
N SER A 18 -20.01 4.87 0.23
CA SER A 18 -19.79 3.45 -0.11
C SER A 18 -18.97 2.75 0.97
N MET A 19 -17.87 3.38 1.43
CA MET A 19 -17.05 2.83 2.50
C MET A 19 -17.82 2.66 3.81
N LYS A 20 -18.66 3.64 4.19
CA LYS A 20 -19.54 3.50 5.37
C LYS A 20 -20.52 2.33 5.24
N ALA A 21 -21.08 2.12 4.05
CA ALA A 21 -21.96 0.99 3.80
C ALA A 21 -21.21 -0.36 3.88
N CYS A 22 -20.00 -0.44 3.31
CA CYS A 22 -19.13 -1.61 3.40
C CYS A 22 -18.74 -1.92 4.85
N LEU A 23 -18.35 -0.92 5.64
CA LEU A 23 -17.98 -1.08 7.05
C LEU A 23 -19.15 -1.57 7.90
N LYS A 24 -20.33 -0.98 7.74
CA LYS A 24 -21.54 -1.46 8.42
C LYS A 24 -21.87 -2.91 8.05
N LEU A 25 -21.68 -3.29 6.79
CA LEU A 25 -21.88 -4.67 6.37
C LEU A 25 -20.84 -5.60 6.97
N SER A 26 -19.58 -5.17 7.04
CA SER A 26 -18.47 -5.99 7.50
C SER A 26 -18.57 -6.34 8.98
N GLU A 27 -19.16 -5.47 9.80
CA GLU A 27 -19.51 -5.73 11.20
C GLU A 27 -20.38 -6.99 11.35
N ASN A 28 -21.38 -7.17 10.50
CA ASN A 28 -22.29 -8.33 10.55
C ASN A 28 -21.58 -9.66 10.26
N TYR A 29 -20.46 -9.63 9.54
CA TYR A 29 -19.71 -10.81 9.13
C TYR A 29 -18.37 -10.97 9.86
N GLY A 30 -18.02 -10.03 10.76
CA GLY A 30 -16.71 -10.03 11.43
C GLY A 30 -15.54 -9.89 10.45
N VAL A 31 -15.74 -9.26 9.28
CA VAL A 31 -14.71 -9.08 8.25
C VAL A 31 -14.08 -7.69 8.38
N THR A 32 -12.77 -7.61 8.20
CA THR A 32 -12.04 -6.33 8.17
C THR A 32 -12.07 -5.73 6.77
N VAL A 33 -12.38 -4.43 6.66
CA VAL A 33 -12.25 -3.68 5.40
C VAL A 33 -10.91 -2.96 5.38
N GLY A 34 -10.04 -3.34 4.45
CA GLY A 34 -8.78 -2.66 4.13
C GLY A 34 -8.91 -1.84 2.85
N LEU A 35 -8.61 -0.54 2.89
CA LEU A 35 -8.48 0.26 1.67
C LEU A 35 -7.01 0.36 1.25
N GLU A 36 -6.76 0.14 -0.04
CA GLU A 36 -5.41 0.10 -0.60
C GLU A 36 -4.93 1.44 -1.16
N ASN A 37 -3.65 1.79 -0.96
CA ASN A 37 -3.04 2.93 -1.64
C ASN A 37 -2.73 2.57 -3.09
N ILE A 38 -3.51 3.12 -4.02
CA ILE A 38 -3.22 2.99 -5.45
C ILE A 38 -2.36 4.18 -5.89
N HIS A 39 -1.38 3.96 -6.77
CA HIS A 39 -0.58 5.04 -7.34
C HIS A 39 -1.40 5.92 -8.33
N GLY A 40 -1.06 7.21 -8.46
CA GLY A 40 -1.69 8.11 -9.43
C GLY A 40 -2.83 9.02 -8.91
N LYS A 41 -3.24 9.97 -9.75
CA LYS A 41 -4.02 11.18 -9.35
C LYS A 41 -5.51 10.95 -9.03
N LEU A 42 -6.03 9.77 -9.35
CA LEU A 42 -7.44 9.42 -9.11
C LEU A 42 -7.62 8.59 -7.84
N SER A 43 -6.52 8.08 -7.29
CA SER A 43 -6.55 7.31 -6.06
C SER A 43 -7.03 8.19 -4.89
N PRO A 44 -7.87 7.65 -3.98
CA PRO A 44 -8.31 8.38 -2.81
C PRO A 44 -7.17 8.63 -1.81
N PHE A 45 -6.13 7.79 -1.82
CA PHE A 45 -4.88 8.05 -1.12
C PHE A 45 -3.74 7.27 -1.80
N THR A 46 -2.60 7.93 -1.99
CA THR A 46 -1.39 7.36 -2.59
C THR A 46 -0.24 7.28 -1.57
N LEU A 47 -0.27 8.14 -0.53
CA LEU A 47 0.72 8.21 0.53
C LEU A 47 0.11 7.93 1.92
N PRO A 48 0.88 7.41 2.89
CA PRO A 48 0.39 7.18 4.24
C PRO A 48 -0.20 8.43 4.92
N SER A 49 0.44 9.60 4.78
CA SER A 49 -0.07 10.86 5.35
C SER A 49 -1.49 11.23 4.91
N GLN A 50 -1.90 10.82 3.70
CA GLN A 50 -3.23 11.10 3.16
C GLN A 50 -4.32 10.20 3.77
N ALA A 51 -3.95 9.08 4.40
CA ALA A 51 -4.90 8.16 5.04
C ALA A 51 -5.70 8.85 6.17
N SER A 52 -5.12 9.89 6.78
CA SER A 52 -5.82 10.73 7.79
C SER A 52 -7.09 11.40 7.25
N ASN A 53 -7.17 11.67 5.94
CA ASN A 53 -8.37 12.22 5.30
C ASN A 53 -9.53 11.21 5.24
N LEU A 54 -9.23 9.92 5.42
CA LEU A 54 -10.18 8.81 5.44
C LEU A 54 -10.42 8.32 6.87
N SER A 55 -10.69 9.25 7.79
CA SER A 55 -11.02 8.96 9.18
C SER A 55 -12.44 8.39 9.33
N LEU A 56 -12.63 7.15 8.87
CA LEU A 56 -13.85 6.36 9.07
C LEU A 56 -13.59 5.33 10.17
N GLU A 57 -14.46 5.29 11.17
CA GLU A 57 -14.39 4.30 12.24
C GLU A 57 -14.45 2.88 11.67
N GLY A 58 -13.62 1.97 12.18
CA GLY A 58 -13.50 0.60 11.69
C GLY A 58 -12.66 0.42 10.42
N LEU A 59 -12.35 1.49 9.68
CA LEU A 59 -11.52 1.37 8.48
C LEU A 59 -10.07 1.02 8.84
N LYS A 60 -9.55 0.00 8.15
CA LYS A 60 -8.13 -0.34 8.11
C LYS A 60 -7.56 -0.08 6.71
N PHE A 61 -6.26 -0.21 6.58
CA PHE A 61 -5.55 -0.01 5.32
C PHE A 61 -4.81 -1.27 4.90
N THR A 62 -4.85 -1.54 3.60
CA THR A 62 -3.94 -2.47 2.95
C THR A 62 -2.82 -1.63 2.36
N PHE A 63 -1.61 -1.72 2.89
CA PHE A 63 -0.55 -0.84 2.41
C PHE A 63 0.30 -1.53 1.36
N ASP A 64 0.26 -1.00 0.14
CA ASP A 64 1.11 -1.44 -0.96
C ASP A 64 2.42 -0.64 -0.98
N ILE A 65 3.53 -1.36 -0.76
CA ILE A 65 4.87 -0.79 -0.70
C ILE A 65 5.35 -0.32 -2.08
N GLY A 66 5.03 -1.08 -3.13
CA GLY A 66 5.48 -0.81 -4.48
C GLY A 66 4.82 0.43 -5.09
N HIS A 67 3.52 0.60 -4.87
CA HIS A 67 2.77 1.81 -5.21
C HIS A 67 3.34 3.05 -4.51
N ALA A 68 3.62 2.95 -3.21
CA ALA A 68 4.22 4.04 -2.46
C ALA A 68 5.63 4.40 -2.97
N TYR A 69 6.42 3.39 -3.37
CA TYR A 69 7.73 3.61 -3.97
C TYR A 69 7.65 4.36 -5.30
N ILE A 70 6.70 4.01 -6.17
CA ILE A 70 6.48 4.75 -7.43
C ILE A 70 6.13 6.21 -7.15
N GLU A 71 5.27 6.47 -6.16
CA GLU A 71 4.88 7.84 -5.78
C GLU A 71 6.08 8.62 -5.24
N ALA A 72 6.90 8.02 -4.36
CA ALA A 72 8.11 8.65 -3.82
C ALA A 72 9.12 8.97 -4.94
N ARG A 73 9.38 8.02 -5.85
CA ARG A 73 10.37 8.18 -6.92
C ARG A 73 9.87 9.14 -8.01
N ARG A 74 8.62 9.03 -8.46
CA ARG A 74 8.10 9.83 -9.59
C ARG A 74 7.55 11.18 -9.19
N ARG A 75 6.77 11.24 -8.13
CA ARG A 75 6.05 12.45 -7.73
C ARG A 75 6.86 13.28 -6.75
N LEU A 76 7.50 12.63 -5.77
CA LEU A 76 8.34 13.32 -4.79
C LEU A 76 9.80 13.48 -5.22
N LYS A 77 10.23 12.79 -6.29
CA LYS A 77 11.58 12.86 -6.87
C LYS A 77 12.70 12.44 -5.91
N MET A 78 12.38 11.57 -4.96
CA MET A 78 13.34 11.08 -3.96
C MET A 78 14.29 10.06 -4.59
N ALA A 79 15.52 9.97 -4.07
CA ALA A 79 16.49 8.95 -4.49
C ALA A 79 16.12 7.55 -3.97
N GLY A 80 16.69 6.49 -4.56
CA GLY A 80 16.65 5.15 -3.97
C GLY A 80 17.43 5.13 -2.65
N GLY A 81 17.02 4.29 -1.71
CA GLY A 81 17.40 4.34 -0.29
C GLY A 81 16.70 5.46 0.49
N GLU A 82 16.61 6.68 -0.05
CA GLU A 82 15.90 7.80 0.60
C GLU A 82 14.39 7.57 0.61
N ALA A 83 13.82 7.14 -0.53
CA ALA A 83 12.40 6.88 -0.68
C ALA A 83 11.91 5.83 0.33
N GLU A 84 12.62 4.72 0.49
CA GLU A 84 12.26 3.59 1.33
C GLU A 84 12.25 3.99 2.82
N ARG A 85 13.29 4.72 3.26
CA ARG A 85 13.34 5.28 4.62
C ARG A 85 12.22 6.27 4.88
N TRP A 86 11.91 7.12 3.90
CA TRP A 86 10.82 8.09 4.03
C TRP A 86 9.45 7.39 4.10
N ILE A 87 9.18 6.42 3.23
CA ILE A 87 7.94 5.64 3.24
C ILE A 87 7.79 4.92 4.58
N ALA A 88 8.85 4.28 5.08
CA ALA A 88 8.87 3.61 6.38
C ALA A 88 8.49 4.57 7.53
N GLY A 89 9.06 5.78 7.54
CA GLY A 89 8.70 6.83 8.50
C GLY A 89 7.22 7.24 8.40
N GLU A 90 6.72 7.46 7.19
CA GLU A 90 5.32 7.84 6.95
C GLU A 90 4.34 6.74 7.40
N VAL A 91 4.65 5.47 7.16
CA VAL A 91 3.85 4.33 7.63
C VAL A 91 3.81 4.31 9.16
N ALA A 92 4.97 4.44 9.81
CA ALA A 92 5.05 4.49 11.26
C ALA A 92 4.27 5.67 11.86
N CYS A 93 4.34 6.85 11.23
CA CYS A 93 3.63 8.04 11.71
C CYS A 93 2.11 8.00 11.49
N HIS A 94 1.64 7.44 10.37
CA HIS A 94 0.25 7.63 9.94
C HIS A 94 -0.62 6.37 9.95
N LEU A 95 -0.01 5.18 9.86
CA LEU A 95 -0.71 3.91 9.70
C LEU A 95 -0.52 2.94 10.88
N GLN A 96 0.24 3.32 11.91
CA GLN A 96 0.38 2.51 13.12
C GLN A 96 -0.99 2.12 13.71
N GLY A 97 -1.19 0.83 13.97
CA GLY A 97 -2.46 0.27 14.46
C GLY A 97 -3.62 0.28 13.46
N LYS A 98 -3.41 0.74 12.22
CA LYS A 98 -4.45 0.86 11.18
C LYS A 98 -4.22 -0.07 9.99
N LEU A 99 -3.11 -0.80 9.93
CA LEU A 99 -2.85 -1.76 8.86
C LEU A 99 -3.64 -3.06 9.08
N ALA A 100 -4.33 -3.53 8.04
CA ALA A 100 -4.92 -4.87 7.95
C ALA A 100 -3.97 -5.83 7.22
N HIS A 101 -3.46 -5.39 6.08
CA HIS A 101 -2.56 -6.17 5.22
C HIS A 101 -1.46 -5.27 4.66
N VAL A 102 -0.40 -5.91 4.18
CA VAL A 102 0.65 -5.28 3.38
C VAL A 102 0.73 -6.02 2.05
N HIS A 103 0.70 -5.29 0.95
CA HIS A 103 1.00 -5.85 -0.36
C HIS A 103 2.48 -5.67 -0.66
N LEU A 104 3.09 -6.75 -1.16
CA LEU A 104 4.51 -6.83 -1.41
C LEU A 104 4.75 -7.26 -2.86
N HIS A 105 5.33 -6.34 -3.59
CA HIS A 105 5.91 -6.57 -4.90
C HIS A 105 7.06 -5.57 -5.10
N ASP A 106 7.85 -5.79 -6.13
CA ASP A 106 8.98 -4.95 -6.47
C ASP A 106 8.74 -4.17 -7.76
N ASN A 107 9.45 -3.06 -7.91
CA ASN A 107 9.50 -2.26 -9.12
C ASN A 107 10.74 -1.35 -9.14
N ARG A 108 10.95 -0.63 -10.24
CA ARG A 108 12.11 0.27 -10.43
C ARG A 108 11.76 1.74 -10.24
N GLY A 109 10.68 2.04 -9.51
CA GLY A 109 10.22 3.39 -9.22
C GLY A 109 9.58 4.12 -10.42
N LEU A 110 9.33 3.45 -11.54
CA LEU A 110 8.80 4.06 -12.76
C LEU A 110 7.38 3.60 -13.09
N THR A 111 7.13 2.31 -13.08
CA THR A 111 5.85 1.71 -13.41
C THR A 111 5.58 0.57 -12.47
N ASP A 112 4.31 0.21 -12.36
CA ASP A 112 3.85 -0.85 -11.49
C ASP A 112 4.09 -2.22 -12.13
N THR A 113 5.32 -2.72 -12.01
CA THR A 113 5.79 -3.90 -12.75
C THR A 113 5.50 -5.23 -12.05
N HIS A 114 5.04 -5.21 -10.79
CA HIS A 114 4.72 -6.41 -10.00
C HIS A 114 5.82 -7.48 -10.06
N LEU A 115 7.08 -7.04 -9.96
CA LEU A 115 8.22 -7.95 -9.99
C LEU A 115 8.31 -8.72 -8.67
N PRO A 116 8.85 -9.95 -8.66
CA PRO A 116 9.22 -10.60 -7.42
C PRO A 116 10.20 -9.73 -6.60
N PRO A 117 10.05 -9.66 -5.26
CA PRO A 117 10.98 -8.96 -4.40
C PRO A 117 12.45 -9.35 -4.66
N GLY A 118 13.30 -8.34 -4.87
CA GLY A 118 14.71 -8.49 -5.21
C GLY A 118 15.02 -8.43 -6.72
N GLU A 119 14.02 -8.28 -7.59
CA GLU A 119 14.22 -8.04 -9.03
C GLU A 119 14.03 -6.58 -9.46
N GLY A 120 13.52 -5.74 -8.57
CA GLY A 120 13.41 -4.30 -8.76
C GLY A 120 14.51 -3.54 -8.02
N GLU A 121 14.14 -2.39 -7.47
CA GLU A 121 15.07 -1.47 -6.81
C GLU A 121 14.72 -1.20 -5.34
N ILE A 122 13.63 -1.78 -4.82
CA ILE A 122 13.14 -1.46 -3.48
C ILE A 122 14.01 -2.14 -2.41
N ASP A 123 14.64 -1.33 -1.55
CA ASP A 123 15.18 -1.82 -0.28
C ASP A 123 14.06 -1.99 0.75
N PHE A 124 13.67 -3.24 1.03
CA PHE A 124 12.59 -3.54 1.95
C PHE A 124 12.97 -3.46 3.44
N ASN A 125 14.25 -3.40 3.80
CA ASN A 125 14.66 -3.46 5.22
C ASN A 125 14.04 -2.33 6.08
N PRO A 126 14.03 -1.06 5.64
CA PRO A 126 13.40 0.01 6.44
C PRO A 126 11.91 -0.23 6.69
N MET A 127 11.21 -0.87 5.74
CA MET A 127 9.79 -1.17 5.86
C MET A 127 9.55 -2.30 6.86
N VAL A 128 10.37 -3.35 6.84
CA VAL A 128 10.29 -4.44 7.83
C VAL A 128 10.41 -3.87 9.24
N GLU A 129 11.44 -3.05 9.49
CA GLU A 129 11.62 -2.40 10.80
C GLU A 129 10.42 -1.53 11.20
N ALA A 130 9.84 -0.79 10.25
CA ALA A 130 8.68 0.06 10.52
C ALA A 130 7.44 -0.77 10.88
N LEU A 131 7.21 -1.89 10.19
CA LEU A 131 6.10 -2.80 10.47
C LEU A 131 6.24 -3.47 11.84
N GLU A 132 7.46 -3.89 12.19
CA GLU A 132 7.78 -4.45 13.51
C GLU A 132 7.54 -3.43 14.62
N LYS A 133 8.08 -2.21 14.49
CA LYS A 133 7.89 -1.12 15.45
C LYS A 133 6.41 -0.72 15.57
N ALA A 134 5.66 -0.83 14.48
CA ALA A 134 4.22 -0.57 14.47
C ALA A 134 3.39 -1.71 15.09
N GLY A 135 4.00 -2.84 15.44
CA GLY A 135 3.31 -4.03 15.95
C GLY A 135 2.38 -4.65 14.91
N PHE A 136 2.74 -4.59 13.63
CA PHE A 136 1.93 -5.19 12.57
C PHE A 136 1.86 -6.71 12.74
N GLN A 137 0.65 -7.26 12.73
CA GLN A 137 0.38 -8.71 12.87
C GLN A 137 -0.49 -9.24 11.71
N GLY A 138 -0.70 -8.42 10.68
CA GLY A 138 -1.49 -8.78 9.51
C GLY A 138 -0.69 -9.65 8.53
N GLN A 139 -1.33 -9.99 7.42
CA GLN A 139 -0.67 -10.77 6.37
C GLN A 139 0.08 -9.88 5.39
N VAL A 140 1.23 -10.38 4.95
CA VAL A 140 1.93 -9.88 3.76
C VAL A 140 1.43 -10.68 2.56
N ILE A 141 0.86 -10.00 1.57
CA ILE A 141 0.28 -10.58 0.35
C ILE A 141 1.25 -10.30 -0.80
N LEU A 142 1.61 -11.34 -1.55
CA LEU A 142 2.52 -11.21 -2.69
C LEU A 142 1.72 -10.91 -3.95
N GLU A 143 2.03 -9.78 -4.59
CA GLU A 143 1.40 -9.36 -5.85
C GLU A 143 2.43 -9.45 -6.98
N VAL A 144 2.53 -10.62 -7.60
CA VAL A 144 3.49 -10.83 -8.69
C VAL A 144 2.79 -11.15 -10.00
N TRP A 145 3.25 -10.51 -11.07
CA TRP A 145 2.69 -10.67 -12.40
C TRP A 145 3.71 -11.27 -13.36
N SER A 146 3.50 -12.55 -13.68
CA SER A 146 4.20 -13.21 -14.80
C SER A 146 3.26 -14.25 -15.39
N PRO A 147 2.39 -13.86 -16.35
CA PRO A 147 1.40 -14.77 -16.92
C PRO A 147 2.04 -15.92 -17.70
N GLU A 148 3.26 -15.75 -18.20
CA GLU A 148 4.01 -16.80 -18.89
C GLU A 148 4.53 -17.87 -17.93
N ASN A 149 4.87 -17.51 -16.68
CA ASN A 149 5.46 -18.41 -15.68
C ASN A 149 4.94 -18.14 -14.24
N PRO A 150 3.62 -18.21 -13.99
CA PRO A 150 3.02 -17.73 -12.74
C PRO A 150 3.48 -18.52 -11.51
N GLU A 151 3.62 -19.85 -11.63
CA GLU A 151 4.06 -20.70 -10.53
C GLU A 151 5.51 -20.40 -10.12
N ALA A 152 6.41 -20.31 -11.11
CA ALA A 152 7.83 -20.05 -10.85
C ALA A 152 8.03 -18.66 -10.23
N SER A 153 7.33 -17.65 -10.75
CA SER A 153 7.34 -16.29 -10.21
C SER A 153 6.81 -16.24 -8.77
N GLY A 154 5.67 -16.91 -8.51
CA GLY A 154 5.09 -17.01 -7.17
C GLY A 154 6.02 -17.69 -6.16
N ARG A 155 6.67 -18.81 -6.54
CA ARG A 155 7.65 -19.49 -5.68
C ARG A 155 8.85 -18.59 -5.37
N LYS A 156 9.39 -17.92 -6.38
CA LYS A 156 10.51 -16.98 -6.21
C LYS A 156 10.15 -15.83 -5.28
N ALA A 157 8.97 -15.24 -5.46
CA ALA A 157 8.47 -14.17 -4.61
C ALA A 157 8.29 -14.62 -3.16
N LEU A 158 7.75 -15.83 -2.95
CA LEU A 158 7.58 -16.41 -1.62
C LEU A 158 8.92 -16.64 -0.91
N GLU A 159 9.91 -17.18 -1.61
CA GLU A 159 11.25 -17.35 -1.06
C GLU A 159 11.91 -16.02 -0.71
N ALA A 160 11.79 -15.01 -1.58
CA ALA A 160 12.32 -13.68 -1.33
C ALA A 160 11.64 -13.02 -0.12
N ALA A 161 10.31 -13.09 -0.04
CA ALA A 161 9.55 -12.56 1.09
C ALA A 161 9.95 -13.24 2.40
N ARG A 162 10.11 -14.57 2.42
CA ARG A 162 10.63 -15.28 3.59
C ARG A 162 11.97 -14.73 4.04
N ARG A 163 12.92 -14.50 3.12
CA ARG A 163 14.24 -13.92 3.47
C ARG A 163 14.17 -12.48 3.96
N ILE A 164 13.22 -11.69 3.48
CA ILE A 164 13.02 -10.29 3.89
C ILE A 164 12.48 -10.24 5.33
N PHE A 165 11.49 -11.08 5.66
CA PHE A 165 10.79 -11.07 6.95
C PHE A 165 11.33 -12.09 7.98
N SER A 166 12.36 -12.87 7.66
CA SER A 166 13.00 -13.80 8.61
C SER A 166 14.25 -13.24 9.29
N ARG A 167 14.52 -11.94 9.15
CA ARG A 167 15.72 -11.29 9.68
C ARG A 167 15.52 -10.83 11.11
#